data_AF-L7R0Q7-F1
#
_entry.id   AF-L7R0Q7-F1
#
_cell.length_a   1.000
_cell.length_b   1.000
_cell.length_c   1.000
_cell.angle_alpha   90.00
_cell.angle_beta   90.00
_cell.angle_gamma   90.00
#
_symmetry.space_group_name_H-M   'P 1'
#
loop_
_entity.id
_entity.type
_entity.pdbx_description
1 polymer ?
#
loop_
_entity_poly.entity_id
_entity_poly.type
_entity_poly.pdbx_seq_one_letter_code
_entity_poly.pdbx_strand_id
1 'polypeptide(L)'
;QKKQKSRAFCYFCQALQRLPTCAQCGKVKCMLKTGDCVVRHPGVFTTGLGMVGAICDFCEAWVCHGRRCLTTHACSCPLAEAVCLECERGVWEHGGRVFRCCFCQGFL
;
A
#
# COMPACT_ATOMS: atom_id res chain seq x y z
N GLN A 1 -24.54 0.15 -17.25
CA GLN A 1 -23.19 0.26 -17.86
C GLN A 1 -22.13 -0.06 -16.80
N LYS A 2 -21.37 -1.16 -16.92
CA LYS A 2 -20.24 -1.43 -16.00
C LYS A 2 -19.11 -0.45 -16.34
N LYS A 3 -18.96 0.62 -15.55
CA LYS A 3 -17.79 1.51 -15.67
C LYS A 3 -16.57 0.73 -15.19
N GLN A 4 -15.53 0.66 -16.01
CA GLN A 4 -14.23 0.17 -15.60
C GLN A 4 -13.73 1.03 -14.41
N LYS A 5 -13.55 0.41 -13.23
CA LYS A 5 -13.12 1.08 -11.98
C LYS A 5 -11.63 0.88 -11.68
N SER A 6 -10.88 0.30 -12.59
CA SER A 6 -9.45 0.04 -12.40
C SER A 6 -8.64 1.33 -12.50
N ARG A 7 -7.86 1.64 -11.46
CA ARG A 7 -6.83 2.68 -11.51
C ARG A 7 -5.54 2.07 -12.04
N ALA A 8 -5.23 2.36 -13.29
CA ALA A 8 -3.97 1.95 -13.91
C ALA A 8 -2.87 2.96 -13.59
N PHE A 9 -1.64 2.48 -13.49
CA PHE A 9 -0.45 3.30 -13.35
C PHE A 9 0.74 2.56 -13.99
N CYS A 10 1.80 3.30 -14.33
CA CYS A 10 3.00 2.71 -14.91
C CYS A 10 4.24 3.20 -14.18
N TYR A 11 4.99 2.26 -13.62
CA TYR A 11 6.24 2.54 -12.91
C TYR A 11 7.31 3.15 -13.82
N PHE A 12 7.35 2.70 -15.09
CA PHE A 12 8.40 3.12 -16.03
C PHE A 12 8.24 4.56 -16.49
N CYS A 13 7.04 4.96 -16.88
CA CYS A 13 6.78 6.33 -17.33
C CYS A 13 6.33 7.27 -16.19
N GLN A 14 6.27 6.78 -14.95
CA GLN A 14 5.79 7.52 -13.78
C GLN A 14 4.37 8.10 -13.93
N ALA A 15 3.54 7.50 -14.79
CA ALA A 15 2.15 7.91 -14.98
C ALA A 15 1.30 7.43 -13.80
N LEU A 16 1.10 8.31 -12.82
CA LEU A 16 0.27 8.08 -11.63
C LEU A 16 -0.98 8.95 -11.70
N GLN A 17 -2.16 8.32 -11.66
CA GLN A 17 -3.45 9.05 -11.65
C GLN A 17 -3.71 9.80 -10.33
N ARG A 18 -3.07 9.37 -9.23
CA ARG A 18 -3.14 10.01 -7.92
C ARG A 18 -1.83 9.79 -7.18
N LEU A 19 -1.41 10.76 -6.39
CA LEU A 19 -0.24 10.62 -5.53
C LEU A 19 -0.42 9.45 -4.54
N PRO A 20 0.57 8.54 -4.43
CA PRO A 20 0.57 7.49 -3.43
C PRO A 20 0.44 8.07 -2.01
N THR A 21 -0.29 7.37 -1.16
CA THR A 21 -0.45 7.69 0.25
C THR A 21 0.01 6.49 1.06
N CYS A 22 0.89 6.71 2.04
CA CYS A 22 1.37 5.63 2.89
C CYS A 22 0.20 5.05 3.71
N ALA A 23 -0.03 3.75 3.59
CA ALA A 23 -1.12 3.07 4.29
C ALA A 23 -0.90 2.99 5.81
N GLN A 24 0.34 3.12 6.29
CA GLN A 24 0.63 3.11 7.72
C GLN A 24 0.47 4.48 8.38
N CYS A 25 0.99 5.54 7.78
CA CYS A 25 1.06 6.87 8.41
C CYS A 25 0.25 7.96 7.70
N GLY A 26 -0.41 7.65 6.59
CA GLY A 26 -1.23 8.60 5.83
C GLY A 26 -0.46 9.69 5.09
N LYS A 27 0.88 9.70 5.13
CA LYS A 27 1.68 10.71 4.45
C LYS A 27 1.60 10.56 2.93
N VAL A 28 1.48 11.69 2.24
CA VAL A 28 1.52 11.83 0.76
C VAL A 28 2.83 12.49 0.30
N LYS A 29 3.60 13.07 1.23
CA LYS A 29 4.92 13.65 1.01
C LYS A 29 5.87 13.32 2.16
N CYS A 30 7.15 13.10 1.85
CA CYS A 30 8.21 13.01 2.84
C CYS A 30 8.86 14.37 3.07
N MET A 31 9.04 14.75 4.34
CA MET A 31 9.58 16.05 4.74
C MET A 31 11.09 15.98 4.96
N LEU A 32 11.77 17.01 4.47
CA LEU A 32 13.23 17.19 4.40
C LEU A 32 14.02 16.91 5.69
N LYS A 33 13.50 17.38 6.83
CA LYS A 33 14.30 17.62 8.04
C LYS A 33 13.87 16.81 9.26
N THR A 34 12.75 16.08 9.20
CA THR A 34 12.15 15.47 10.39
C THR A 34 11.54 14.10 10.08
N GLY A 35 11.80 13.14 10.95
CA GLY A 35 11.17 11.82 10.93
C GLY A 35 12.16 10.65 10.88
N ASP A 36 11.60 9.46 10.84
CA ASP A 36 12.26 8.16 10.85
C ASP A 36 12.53 7.62 9.43
N CYS A 37 12.57 8.50 8.42
CA CYS A 37 12.77 8.11 7.02
C CYS A 37 14.16 7.47 6.84
N VAL A 38 14.21 6.26 6.25
CA VAL A 38 15.48 5.54 6.02
C VAL A 38 16.23 6.02 4.77
N VAL A 39 15.57 6.82 3.93
CA VAL A 39 16.16 7.48 2.76
C VAL A 39 16.25 8.99 3.01
N ARG A 40 17.43 9.58 2.85
CA ARG A 40 17.61 11.03 3.02
C ARG A 40 17.19 11.75 1.74
N HIS A 41 16.31 12.74 1.87
CA HIS A 41 15.82 13.54 0.75
C HIS A 41 16.31 14.99 0.85
N PRO A 42 17.61 15.30 0.69
CA PRO A 42 18.15 16.65 0.88
C PRO A 42 17.59 17.65 -0.15
N GLY A 43 17.30 18.87 0.28
CA GLY A 43 16.74 19.95 -0.55
C GLY A 43 15.28 19.78 -1.04
N VAL A 44 14.62 18.63 -0.88
CA VAL A 44 13.34 18.35 -1.56
C VAL A 44 12.26 17.70 -0.68
N PHE A 45 11.00 18.08 -0.91
CA PHE A 45 9.84 17.32 -0.46
C PHE A 45 9.55 16.22 -1.46
N THR A 46 9.76 14.97 -1.04
CA THR A 46 9.60 13.84 -1.96
C THR A 46 8.16 13.34 -1.97
N THR A 47 7.58 13.19 -3.16
CA THR A 47 6.20 12.74 -3.42
C THR A 47 6.19 11.61 -4.43
N GLY A 48 5.00 11.11 -4.81
CA GLY A 48 4.89 10.13 -5.88
C GLY A 48 5.55 8.79 -5.50
N LEU A 49 6.09 8.09 -6.50
CA LEU A 49 6.87 6.87 -6.30
C LEU A 49 8.19 7.12 -5.53
N GLY A 50 8.75 8.33 -5.55
CA GLY A 50 9.97 8.64 -4.80
C GLY A 50 9.79 8.58 -3.27
N MET A 51 8.55 8.64 -2.79
CA MET A 51 8.22 8.50 -1.36
C MET A 51 7.99 7.04 -0.95
N VAL A 52 7.71 6.16 -1.91
CA VAL A 52 7.32 4.76 -1.69
C VAL A 52 8.57 3.92 -1.41
N GLY A 53 8.58 3.26 -0.25
CA GLY A 53 9.65 2.35 0.16
C GLY A 53 9.30 0.87 0.08
N ALA A 54 8.02 0.52 0.11
CA ALA A 54 7.56 -0.86 -0.04
C ALA A 54 6.10 -0.91 -0.54
N ILE A 55 5.72 -2.08 -1.05
CA ILE A 55 4.35 -2.50 -1.29
C ILE A 55 4.07 -3.64 -0.31
N CYS A 56 2.94 -3.61 0.38
CA CYS A 56 2.57 -4.70 1.28
C CYS A 56 2.12 -5.92 0.48
N ASP A 57 2.74 -7.08 0.67
CA ASP A 57 2.36 -8.32 -0.03
C ASP A 57 0.96 -8.83 0.37
N PHE A 58 0.43 -8.39 1.52
CA PHE A 58 -0.90 -8.78 1.97
C PHE A 58 -2.03 -7.94 1.38
N CYS A 59 -1.81 -6.63 1.20
CA CYS A 59 -2.87 -5.68 0.83
C CYS A 59 -2.54 -4.78 -0.37
N GLU A 60 -1.41 -5.03 -1.03
CA GLU A 60 -0.88 -4.27 -2.17
C GLU A 60 -0.75 -2.75 -1.90
N ALA A 61 -0.77 -2.34 -0.63
CA ALA A 61 -0.79 -0.93 -0.27
C ALA A 61 0.61 -0.31 -0.26
N TRP A 62 0.69 0.96 -0.65
CA TRP A 62 1.93 1.73 -0.62
C TRP A 62 2.38 2.02 0.82
N VAL A 63 3.65 1.77 1.11
CA VAL A 63 4.29 2.10 2.39
C VAL A 63 5.46 3.02 2.12
N CYS A 64 5.59 4.12 2.88
CA CYS A 64 6.69 5.06 2.71
C CYS A 64 7.99 4.56 3.36
N HIS A 65 9.09 5.26 3.09
CA HIS A 65 10.42 5.01 3.68
C HIS A 65 10.53 5.18 5.22
N GLY A 66 9.46 5.50 5.94
CA GLY A 66 9.53 5.61 7.40
C GLY A 66 9.91 4.26 8.01
N ARG A 67 10.97 4.20 8.83
CA ARG A 67 11.44 2.96 9.46
C ARG A 67 10.29 2.24 10.17
N ARG A 68 9.50 2.96 10.98
CA ARG A 68 8.31 2.42 11.62
C ARG A 68 7.33 1.87 10.60
N CYS A 69 7.09 2.60 9.51
CA CYS A 69 6.15 2.15 8.47
C CYS A 69 6.58 0.84 7.83
N LEU A 70 7.86 0.72 7.48
CA LEU A 70 8.43 -0.48 6.88
C LEU A 70 8.43 -1.68 7.84
N THR A 71 8.73 -1.46 9.13
CA THR A 71 8.82 -2.56 10.09
C THR A 71 7.47 -2.97 10.69
N THR A 72 6.47 -2.09 10.70
CA THR A 72 5.18 -2.41 11.35
C THR A 72 4.08 -2.82 10.39
N HIS A 73 4.05 -2.28 9.17
CA HIS A 73 2.85 -2.38 8.35
C HIS A 73 2.46 -3.81 8.00
N ALA A 74 3.41 -4.62 7.50
CA ALA A 74 3.14 -6.01 7.15
C ALA A 74 2.72 -6.83 8.38
N CYS A 75 3.41 -6.67 9.51
CA CYS A 75 3.11 -7.39 10.75
C CYS A 75 1.72 -7.08 11.31
N SER A 76 1.21 -5.86 11.12
CA SER A 76 -0.12 -5.45 11.57
C SER A 76 -1.13 -5.33 10.42
N CYS A 77 -0.86 -5.96 9.27
CA CYS A 77 -1.74 -5.81 8.11
C CYS A 77 -3.09 -6.49 8.38
N PRO A 78 -4.24 -5.80 8.17
CA PRO A 78 -5.55 -6.41 8.35
C PRO A 78 -5.83 -7.60 7.43
N LEU A 79 -5.03 -7.76 6.37
CA LEU A 79 -5.13 -8.88 5.43
C LEU A 79 -4.11 -9.98 5.68
N ALA A 80 -3.21 -9.86 6.67
CA ALA A 80 -2.18 -10.88 6.92
C ALA A 80 -2.79 -12.28 7.15
N GLU A 81 -3.90 -12.33 7.89
CA GLU A 81 -4.62 -13.55 8.25
C GLU A 81 -5.95 -13.68 7.50
N ALA A 82 -6.11 -13.01 6.35
CA ALA A 82 -7.36 -13.08 5.59
C ALA A 82 -7.52 -14.44 4.88
N VAL A 83 -8.70 -15.04 5.05
CA VAL A 83 -9.10 -16.32 4.44
C VAL A 83 -10.37 -16.10 3.63
N CYS A 84 -10.37 -16.49 2.36
CA CYS A 84 -11.53 -16.38 1.47
C CYS A 84 -12.70 -17.24 1.98
N LEU A 85 -13.88 -16.63 2.16
CA LEU A 85 -15.09 -17.32 2.61
C LEU A 85 -15.63 -18.34 1.60
N GLU A 86 -15.26 -18.24 0.33
CA GLU A 86 -15.80 -19.10 -0.73
C GLU A 86 -14.96 -20.36 -0.95
N CYS A 87 -13.64 -20.26 -0.78
CA CYS A 87 -12.72 -21.36 -1.09
C CYS A 87 -11.77 -21.73 0.04
N GLU A 88 -11.85 -21.06 1.20
CA GLU A 88 -11.04 -21.30 2.40
C GLU A 88 -9.53 -21.11 2.21
N ARG A 89 -9.13 -20.47 1.10
CA ARG A 89 -7.73 -20.18 0.77
C ARG A 89 -7.28 -18.85 1.36
N GLY A 90 -6.04 -18.79 1.83
CA GLY A 90 -5.41 -17.60 2.38
C GLY A 90 -4.83 -16.66 1.31
N VAL A 91 -4.36 -15.48 1.75
CA VAL A 91 -3.84 -14.43 0.85
C VAL A 91 -2.73 -14.89 -0.09
N TRP A 92 -1.82 -15.74 0.38
CA TRP A 92 -0.70 -16.25 -0.43
C TRP A 92 -1.17 -17.12 -1.60
N GLU A 93 -2.24 -17.87 -1.40
CA GLU A 93 -2.83 -18.73 -2.41
C GLU A 93 -3.56 -17.92 -3.50
N HIS A 94 -3.99 -16.70 -3.16
CA HIS A 94 -4.56 -15.72 -4.08
C HIS A 94 -3.51 -14.77 -4.69
N GLY A 95 -2.23 -14.91 -4.32
CA GLY A 95 -1.16 -14.02 -4.78
C GLY A 95 -1.32 -12.58 -4.29
N GLY A 96 -1.79 -12.37 -3.05
CA GLY A 96 -1.89 -11.05 -2.42
C GLY A 96 -3.24 -10.33 -2.59
N ARG A 97 -4.26 -11.01 -3.14
CA ARG A 97 -5.52 -10.39 -3.56
C ARG A 97 -6.72 -10.97 -2.81
N VAL A 98 -6.99 -10.41 -1.65
CA VAL A 98 -8.19 -10.71 -0.86
C VAL A 98 -8.84 -9.38 -0.44
N PHE A 99 -10.17 -9.30 -0.52
CA PHE A 99 -10.93 -8.07 -0.31
C PHE A 99 -11.96 -8.25 0.79
N ARG A 100 -12.23 -7.19 1.57
CA ARG A 100 -13.30 -7.22 2.57
C ARG A 100 -14.64 -6.84 1.94
N CYS A 101 -15.61 -7.74 1.97
CA CYS A 101 -16.98 -7.50 1.53
C CYS A 101 -17.63 -6.38 2.35
N CYS A 102 -18.25 -5.41 1.67
CA CYS A 102 -18.89 -4.27 2.35
C CYS A 102 -20.21 -4.62 3.06
N PHE A 103 -20.80 -5.77 2.75
CA PHE A 103 -22.06 -6.22 3.34
C PHE A 103 -21.85 -7.10 4.56
N CYS A 104 -21.13 -8.22 4.41
CA CYS A 104 -20.93 -9.19 5.49
C CYS A 104 -19.61 -9.02 6.27
N GLN A 105 -18.75 -8.07 5.89
CA GLN A 105 -17.39 -7.88 6.43
C GLN A 105 -16.45 -9.09 6.28
N GLY A 106 -16.90 -10.13 5.59
CA GLY A 106 -16.10 -11.30 5.25
C GLY A 106 -15.03 -11.01 4.20
N PHE A 107 -14.02 -11.87 4.13
CA PHE A 107 -12.96 -11.80 3.12
C PHE A 107 -13.33 -12.63 1.89
N LEU A 108 -13.11 -12.07 0.70
CA LEU A 108 -13.38 -12.64 -0.62
C LEU A 108 -12.14 -12.57 -1.50
#